data_AF-A0A0A9XLL0-F1
#
_entry.id   AF-A0A0A9XLL0-F1
#
_cell.length_a   1.000
_cell.length_b   1.000
_cell.length_c   1.000
_cell.angle_alpha   90.00
_cell.angle_beta   90.00
_cell.angle_gamma   90.00
#
_symmetry.space_group_name_H-M   'P 1'
#
loop_
_entity.id
_entity.type
_entity.pdbx_description
1 polymer ?
#
loop_
_entity_poly.entity_id
_entity_poly.type
_entity_poly.pdbx_seq_one_letter_code
_entity_poly.pdbx_strand_id
1 'polypeptide(L)'
;YLVLQQFSKSQVSLFTLMKSIPPDYIIVNYYVFWCFSMKTHISLALLCIVVVAVRAQIPGIGWCPDKRAMAGFDIDKYLGTWYEAERYFTVLEAGSRCARTNYTKATDGRILVTNEITNRLTGIKRVLDGEIRNIP
;
A
#
# COMPACT_ATOMS: atom_id res chain seq x y z
N TYR A 1 -2.03 42.99 12.31
CA TYR A 1 -1.86 41.93 11.31
C TYR A 1 -1.48 42.60 10.00
N LEU A 2 -0.18 42.80 9.70
CA LEU A 2 0.72 41.81 9.11
C LEU A 2 0.05 41.14 7.90
N VAL A 3 0.60 41.04 6.69
CA VAL A 3 1.81 41.54 6.02
C VAL A 3 1.60 41.04 4.56
N LEU A 4 1.99 41.85 3.56
CA LEU A 4 2.37 41.48 2.17
C LEU A 4 1.44 40.50 1.40
N GLN A 5 0.71 40.93 0.37
CA GLN A 5 1.20 41.25 -0.98
C GLN A 5 2.20 40.24 -1.58
N GLN A 6 1.68 39.26 -2.33
CA GLN A 6 2.29 38.74 -3.57
C GLN A 6 1.24 38.02 -4.43
N PHE A 7 0.61 38.73 -5.38
CA PHE A 7 -0.10 38.08 -6.49
C PHE A 7 0.34 38.70 -7.83
N SER A 8 0.92 37.80 -8.63
CA SER A 8 1.37 37.82 -10.03
C SER A 8 0.91 38.97 -10.96
N LYS A 9 1.90 39.47 -11.71
CA LYS A 9 1.97 40.61 -12.63
C LYS A 9 1.06 40.62 -13.88
N SER A 10 -0.01 39.83 -13.99
CA SER A 10 -0.72 39.69 -15.29
C SER A 10 -2.06 40.43 -15.45
N GLN A 11 -2.60 41.08 -14.42
CA GLN A 11 -4.03 41.44 -14.38
C GLN A 11 -4.36 42.95 -14.50
N VAL A 12 -3.42 43.81 -14.89
CA VAL A 12 -3.68 45.27 -14.95
C VAL A 12 -3.92 45.82 -16.36
N SER A 13 -3.64 45.05 -17.43
CA SER A 13 -3.88 45.53 -18.81
C SER A 13 -5.23 45.11 -19.41
N LEU A 14 -6.07 44.36 -18.69
CA LEU A 14 -7.29 43.75 -19.24
C LEU A 14 -8.59 44.49 -18.88
N PHE A 15 -8.53 45.56 -18.08
CA PHE A 15 -9.74 46.32 -17.71
C PHE A 15 -10.13 47.39 -18.74
N THR A 16 -9.20 47.83 -19.58
CA THR A 16 -9.48 48.90 -20.57
C THR A 16 -9.94 48.36 -21.94
N LEU A 17 -9.85 47.04 -22.16
CA LEU A 17 -10.35 46.35 -23.38
C LEU A 17 -11.73 45.69 -23.21
N MET A 18 -12.44 45.95 -22.11
CA MET A 18 -13.78 45.40 -21.84
C MET A 18 -14.94 46.23 -22.42
N LYS A 19 -14.68 47.23 -23.28
CA LYS A 19 -15.74 48.09 -23.84
C LYS A 19 -16.17 47.77 -25.28
N SER A 20 -15.62 46.73 -25.92
CA SER A 20 -15.97 46.36 -27.31
C SER A 20 -16.06 44.85 -27.58
N ILE A 21 -16.42 44.04 -26.59
CA ILE A 21 -16.58 42.59 -26.78
C ILE A 21 -18.09 42.32 -27.00
N PRO A 22 -18.50 41.75 -28.15
CA PRO A 22 -19.91 41.46 -28.42
C PRO A 22 -20.46 40.46 -27.38
N PRO A 23 -21.75 40.58 -26.98
CA PRO A 23 -22.36 39.75 -25.93
C PRO A 23 -22.24 38.24 -26.23
N ASP A 24 -22.21 37.87 -27.50
CA ASP A 24 -22.07 36.49 -27.97
C ASP A 24 -20.74 35.84 -27.52
N TYR A 25 -19.65 36.62 -27.45
CA TYR A 25 -18.32 36.10 -27.09
C TYR A 25 -18.13 35.90 -25.58
N ILE A 26 -18.81 36.69 -24.75
CA ILE A 26 -18.86 36.52 -23.29
C ILE A 26 -19.63 35.26 -22.94
N ILE A 27 -20.75 35.03 -23.62
CA ILE A 27 -21.60 33.85 -23.45
C ILE A 27 -20.86 32.58 -23.87
N VAL A 28 -20.17 32.58 -25.03
CA VAL A 28 -19.37 31.43 -25.49
C VAL A 28 -18.23 31.12 -24.51
N ASN A 29 -17.50 32.12 -24.01
CA ASN A 29 -16.45 31.89 -23.00
C ASN A 29 -16.99 31.39 -21.66
N TYR A 30 -18.18 31.86 -21.24
CA TYR A 30 -18.86 31.34 -20.06
C TYR A 30 -19.24 29.87 -20.25
N TYR A 31 -19.88 29.49 -21.37
CA TYR A 31 -20.19 28.09 -21.66
C TYR A 31 -18.95 27.20 -21.77
N VAL A 32 -17.86 27.68 -22.38
CA VAL A 32 -16.59 26.95 -22.48
C VAL A 32 -15.95 26.80 -21.10
N PHE A 33 -15.88 27.85 -20.29
CA PHE A 33 -15.35 27.81 -18.92
C PHE A 33 -16.17 26.90 -18.01
N TRP A 34 -17.50 26.95 -18.10
CA TRP A 34 -18.40 26.05 -17.39
C TRP A 34 -18.27 24.60 -17.87
N CYS A 35 -18.05 24.36 -19.17
CA CYS A 35 -17.80 23.03 -19.71
C CYS A 35 -16.44 22.46 -19.27
N PHE A 36 -15.39 23.28 -19.21
CA PHE A 36 -14.08 22.89 -18.68
C PHE A 36 -14.14 22.61 -17.16
N SER A 37 -14.82 23.47 -16.41
CA SER A 37 -15.07 23.28 -14.97
C SER A 37 -15.89 22.02 -14.70
N MET A 38 -16.97 21.76 -15.45
CA MET A 38 -17.77 20.54 -15.29
C MET A 38 -16.99 19.27 -15.58
N LYS A 39 -16.12 19.27 -16.59
CA LYS A 39 -15.28 18.10 -16.93
C LYS A 39 -14.31 17.77 -15.81
N THR A 40 -13.69 18.76 -15.17
CA THR A 40 -12.76 18.52 -14.06
C THR A 40 -13.45 17.98 -12.81
N HIS A 41 -14.66 18.46 -12.48
CA HIS A 41 -15.46 17.95 -11.36
C HIS A 41 -15.92 16.50 -11.60
N ILE A 42 -16.35 16.17 -12.81
CA ILE A 42 -16.77 14.81 -13.18
C ILE A 42 -15.58 13.85 -13.10
N SER A 43 -14.41 14.24 -13.64
CA SER A 43 -13.19 13.44 -13.55
C SER A 43 -12.73 13.22 -12.11
N LEU A 44 -12.81 14.24 -11.25
CA LEU A 44 -12.46 14.12 -9.83
C LEU A 44 -13.43 13.19 -9.09
N ALA A 45 -14.72 13.31 -9.36
CA ALA A 45 -15.75 12.45 -8.77
C ALA A 45 -15.56 10.98 -9.19
N LEU A 46 -15.25 10.74 -10.47
CA LEU A 46 -14.95 9.40 -11.00
C LEU A 46 -13.71 8.80 -10.32
N LEU A 47 -12.66 9.59 -10.13
CA LEU A 47 -11.45 9.15 -9.42
C LEU A 47 -11.76 8.77 -7.97
N CYS A 48 -12.52 9.59 -7.25
CA CYS A 48 -12.93 9.32 -5.87
C CYS A 48 -13.79 8.04 -5.76
N ILE A 49 -14.71 7.83 -6.70
CA ILE A 49 -15.55 6.62 -6.73
C ILE A 49 -14.69 5.36 -6.95
N VAL A 50 -13.71 5.42 -7.85
CA VAL A 50 -12.78 4.30 -8.09
C VAL A 50 -11.97 3.98 -6.83
N VAL A 51 -11.48 5.00 -6.11
CA VAL A 51 -10.71 4.79 -4.86
C VAL A 51 -11.55 4.11 -3.77
N VAL A 52 -12.83 4.50 -3.61
CA VAL A 52 -13.73 3.90 -2.60
C VAL A 52 -14.20 2.50 -2.98
N ALA A 53 -14.24 2.17 -4.28
CA ALA A 53 -14.66 0.86 -4.77
C ALA A 53 -13.61 -0.26 -4.54
N VAL A 54 -12.35 0.08 -4.21
CA VAL A 54 -11.30 -0.92 -3.98
C VAL A 54 -11.43 -1.52 -2.56
N ARG A 55 -11.79 -2.79 -2.48
CA ARG A 55 -11.85 -3.59 -1.22
C ARG A 55 -10.65 -4.54 -1.02
N ALA A 56 -9.55 -4.32 -1.74
CA ALA A 56 -8.43 -5.27 -1.84
C ALA A 56 -7.11 -4.77 -1.22
N GLN A 57 -7.16 -4.02 -0.11
CA GLN A 57 -5.94 -3.47 0.53
C GLN A 57 -5.54 -4.31 1.74
N ILE A 58 -4.32 -4.88 1.71
CA ILE A 58 -3.64 -5.48 2.88
C ILE A 58 -2.42 -4.60 3.20
N PRO A 59 -2.67 -3.40 3.75
CA PRO A 59 -2.08 -3.04 5.03
C PRO A 59 -3.07 -2.29 5.93
N GLY A 60 -3.30 -2.83 7.13
CA GLY A 60 -4.17 -2.22 8.15
C GLY A 60 -3.35 -1.57 9.27
N ILE A 61 -3.70 -0.34 9.64
CA ILE A 61 -3.28 0.29 10.89
C ILE A 61 -4.34 -0.06 11.93
N GLY A 62 -3.98 -0.76 13.01
CA GLY A 62 -4.93 -1.17 14.04
C GLY A 62 -4.52 -2.43 14.80
N TRP A 63 -5.45 -2.96 15.57
CA TRP A 63 -5.25 -4.16 16.40
C TRP A 63 -5.37 -5.43 15.54
N CYS A 64 -4.55 -6.44 15.83
CA CYS A 64 -4.59 -7.71 15.11
C CYS A 64 -5.89 -8.47 15.46
N PRO A 65 -6.69 -8.94 14.49
CA PRO A 65 -7.88 -9.71 14.80
C PRO A 65 -7.48 -11.00 15.53
N ASP A 66 -8.22 -11.36 16.57
CA ASP A 66 -8.00 -12.61 17.30
C ASP A 66 -8.30 -13.81 16.38
N LYS A 67 -7.26 -14.60 16.09
CA LYS A 67 -7.35 -15.80 15.25
C LYS A 67 -7.22 -17.02 16.15
N ARG A 68 -8.22 -17.90 16.10
CA ARG A 68 -8.20 -19.15 16.85
C ARG A 68 -7.20 -20.12 16.21
N ALA A 69 -6.36 -20.72 17.05
CA ALA A 69 -5.45 -21.78 16.63
C ALA A 69 -6.24 -23.03 16.18
N MET A 70 -5.60 -23.89 15.38
CA MET A 70 -6.18 -25.15 14.94
C MET A 70 -6.40 -26.09 16.15
N ALA A 71 -7.63 -26.56 16.33
CA ALA A 71 -7.95 -27.51 17.38
C ALA A 71 -7.35 -28.90 17.06
N GLY A 72 -6.80 -29.57 18.08
CA GLY A 72 -6.23 -30.92 17.93
C GLY A 72 -4.95 -30.98 17.08
N PHE A 73 -4.18 -29.89 17.04
CA PHE A 73 -2.91 -29.85 16.31
C PHE A 73 -1.89 -30.85 16.88
N ASP A 74 -1.37 -31.71 16.00
CA ASP A 74 -0.37 -32.74 16.32
C ASP A 74 0.99 -32.28 15.77
N ILE A 75 1.88 -31.83 16.66
CA ILE A 75 3.18 -31.28 16.28
C ILE A 75 4.09 -32.34 15.62
N ASP A 76 3.98 -33.60 16.01
CA ASP A 76 4.87 -34.65 15.49
C ASP A 76 4.61 -34.90 14.00
N LYS A 77 3.37 -34.67 13.53
CA LYS A 77 3.01 -34.70 12.10
C LYS A 77 3.40 -33.43 11.33
N TYR A 78 3.71 -32.35 12.04
CA TYR A 78 4.10 -31.07 11.44
C TYR A 78 5.62 -30.96 11.25
N LEU A 79 6.40 -31.85 11.88
CA LEU A 79 7.86 -31.88 11.73
C LEU A 79 8.29 -32.09 10.27
N GLY A 80 9.48 -31.58 9.94
CA GLY A 80 10.05 -31.64 8.61
C GLY A 80 10.18 -30.28 7.93
N THR A 81 10.40 -30.31 6.62
CA THR A 81 10.69 -29.11 5.81
C THR A 81 9.44 -28.58 5.13
N TRP A 82 9.15 -27.30 5.36
CA TRP A 82 8.07 -26.54 4.76
C TRP A 82 8.63 -25.52 3.78
N TYR A 83 7.95 -25.38 2.64
CA TYR A 83 8.27 -24.39 1.62
C TYR A 83 7.21 -23.31 1.62
N GLU A 84 7.64 -22.05 1.61
CA GLU A 84 6.73 -20.92 1.50
C GLU A 84 6.15 -20.87 0.09
N ALA A 85 4.84 -21.07 -0.04
CA ALA A 85 4.14 -20.99 -1.33
C ALA A 85 3.82 -19.54 -1.70
N GLU A 86 3.23 -18.80 -0.77
CA GLU A 86 2.82 -17.41 -0.93
C GLU A 86 2.98 -16.66 0.40
N ARG A 87 3.20 -15.35 0.31
CA ARG A 87 3.36 -14.47 1.47
C ARG A 87 2.92 -13.06 1.14
N TYR A 88 2.45 -12.34 2.15
CA TYR A 88 2.19 -10.91 2.05
C TYR A 88 3.50 -10.13 1.85
N PHE A 89 3.44 -9.08 1.03
CA PHE A 89 4.61 -8.26 0.78
C PHE A 89 5.06 -7.55 2.06
N THR A 90 6.28 -7.87 2.52
CA THR A 90 6.97 -7.15 3.60
C THR A 90 8.27 -6.57 3.04
N VAL A 91 8.65 -5.36 3.48
CA VAL A 91 9.84 -4.67 2.95
C VAL A 91 11.12 -5.42 3.32
N LEU A 92 11.16 -6.03 4.51
CA LEU A 92 12.35 -6.73 5.02
C LEU A 92 12.68 -8.00 4.22
N GLU A 93 11.69 -8.58 3.58
CA GLU A 93 11.84 -9.81 2.79
C GLU A 93 11.74 -9.52 1.28
N ALA A 94 11.66 -8.24 0.90
CA ALA A 94 11.72 -7.82 -0.48
C ALA A 94 13.07 -8.23 -1.09
N GLY A 95 13.02 -9.07 -2.13
CA GLY A 95 14.22 -9.61 -2.76
C GLY A 95 14.74 -10.92 -2.15
N SER A 96 13.97 -11.60 -1.30
CA SER A 96 14.24 -13.00 -0.93
C SER A 96 13.65 -14.00 -1.92
N ARG A 97 14.26 -15.18 -2.06
CA ARG A 97 13.73 -16.36 -2.76
C ARG A 97 14.03 -17.65 -1.99
N CYS A 98 13.33 -18.72 -2.35
CA CYS A 98 13.55 -20.06 -1.82
C CYS A 98 13.49 -20.11 -0.29
N ALA A 99 12.48 -19.45 0.30
CA ALA A 99 12.24 -19.52 1.73
C ALA A 99 11.75 -20.92 2.10
N ARG A 100 12.44 -21.55 3.05
CA ARG A 100 12.01 -22.80 3.64
C ARG A 100 12.24 -22.79 5.14
N THR A 101 11.43 -23.56 5.85
CA THR A 101 11.51 -23.71 7.29
C THR A 101 11.59 -25.18 7.64
N ASN A 102 12.56 -25.57 8.46
CA ASN A 102 12.68 -26.93 8.93
C ASN A 102 12.35 -27.01 10.42
N TYR A 103 11.39 -27.86 10.78
CA TYR A 103 11.00 -28.11 12.16
C TYR A 103 11.57 -29.45 12.60
N THR A 104 12.34 -29.42 13.69
CA THR A 104 12.96 -30.62 14.26
C THR A 104 12.69 -30.70 15.76
N LYS A 105 12.67 -31.91 16.29
CA LYS A 105 12.47 -32.16 17.72
C LYS A 105 13.81 -32.51 18.35
N ALA A 106 14.23 -31.73 19.33
CA ALA A 106 15.43 -32.00 20.11
C ALA A 106 15.20 -33.16 21.09
N THR A 107 16.29 -33.74 21.59
CA THR A 107 16.26 -34.87 22.53
C THR A 107 15.61 -34.54 23.87
N ASP A 108 15.58 -33.26 24.22
CA ASP A 108 14.92 -32.72 25.42
C ASP A 108 13.43 -32.40 25.20
N GLY A 109 12.90 -32.69 24.01
CA GLY A 109 11.50 -32.45 23.65
C GLY A 109 11.19 -31.04 23.14
N ARG A 110 12.19 -30.14 23.06
CA ARG A 110 12.01 -28.80 22.48
C ARG A 110 11.86 -28.88 20.96
N ILE A 111 11.10 -27.94 20.39
CA ILE A 111 10.93 -27.83 18.94
C ILE A 111 11.88 -26.75 18.42
N LEU A 112 12.85 -27.17 17.61
CA LEU A 112 13.82 -26.30 16.97
C LEU A 112 13.33 -25.95 15.56
N VAL A 113 13.56 -24.70 15.18
CA VAL A 113 13.13 -24.15 13.91
C VAL A 113 14.32 -23.55 13.20
N THR A 114 14.58 -24.00 11.99
CA THR A 114 15.62 -23.44 11.13
C THR A 114 14.97 -22.83 9.90
N ASN A 115 15.00 -21.51 9.80
CA ASN A 115 14.53 -20.76 8.64
C ASN A 115 15.68 -20.47 7.70
N GLU A 116 15.50 -20.76 6.43
CA GLU A 116 16.50 -20.50 5.41
C GLU A 116 15.92 -19.62 4.31
N ILE A 117 16.65 -18.56 3.97
CA ILE A 117 16.24 -17.60 2.96
C ILE A 117 17.44 -17.27 2.08
N THR A 118 17.23 -17.22 0.77
CA THR A 118 18.29 -16.85 -0.18
C THR A 118 18.01 -15.46 -0.76
N ASN A 119 19.00 -14.58 -0.75
CA ASN A 119 18.87 -13.29 -1.41
C ASN A 119 18.83 -13.48 -2.94
N ARG A 120 17.83 -12.89 -3.61
CA ARG A 120 17.63 -13.01 -5.06
C ARG A 120 18.72 -12.29 -5.86
N LEU A 121 19.30 -11.21 -5.33
CA LEU A 121 20.30 -10.38 -6.00
C LEU A 121 21.72 -10.92 -5.77
N THR A 122 22.08 -11.21 -4.52
CA THR A 122 23.44 -11.65 -4.17
C THR A 122 23.63 -13.15 -4.17
N GLY A 123 22.54 -13.93 -4.16
CA GLY A 123 22.60 -15.40 -4.05
C GLY A 123 23.05 -15.91 -2.67
N ILE A 124 23.36 -15.02 -1.72
CA ILE A 124 23.81 -15.39 -0.38
C ILE A 124 22.63 -16.02 0.37
N LYS A 125 22.88 -17.22 0.92
CA LYS A 125 21.95 -17.93 1.79
C LYS A 125 22.13 -17.47 3.23
N ARG A 126 21.02 -17.14 3.89
CA ARG A 126 20.96 -16.84 5.32
C ARG A 126 20.16 -17.93 6.02
N VAL A 127 20.68 -18.39 7.14
CA VAL A 127 20.05 -19.40 7.99
C VAL A 127 19.82 -18.77 9.35
N LEU A 128 18.60 -18.87 9.86
CA LEU A 128 18.19 -18.34 11.16
C LEU A 128 17.61 -19.48 11.97
N ASP A 129 18.29 -19.80 13.07
CA ASP A 129 17.86 -20.80 14.01
C ASP A 129 17.05 -20.19 15.16
N GLY A 130 16.05 -20.93 15.63
CA GLY A 130 15.16 -20.53 16.70
C GLY A 130 14.55 -21.73 17.42
N GLU A 131 13.83 -21.45 18.49
CA GLU A 131 13.17 -22.45 19.33
C GLU A 131 11.72 -22.03 19.61
N ILE A 132 10.79 -22.96 19.49
CA ILE A 132 9.39 -22.75 19.90
C ILE A 132 9.26 -23.15 21.36
N ARG A 133 8.85 -22.21 22.19
CA ARG A 133 8.49 -22.46 23.59
C ARG A 133 7.01 -22.77 23.67
N ASN A 134 6.67 -23.98 24.15
CA ASN A 134 5.31 -24.26 24.56
C ASN A 134 5.03 -23.48 25.84
N ILE A 135 4.15 -22.48 25.76
CA ILE A 135 3.63 -21.79 26.92
C ILE A 135 2.52 -22.67 27.49
N PRO A 136 2.60 -23.11 28.75
CA PRO A 136 1.60 -23.98 29.38
C PRO A 136 0.23 -23.30 29.52
#